data_AF-A0A7J5GPK1-F1
#
_entry.id   AF-A0A7J5GPK1-F1
#
_cell.length_a   1.000
_cell.length_b   1.000
_cell.length_c   1.000
_cell.angle_alpha   90.00
_cell.angle_beta   90.00
_cell.angle_gamma   90.00
#
_symmetry.space_group_name_H-M   'P 1'
#
loop_
_entity.id
_entity.type
_entity.pdbx_description
1 polymer ?
#
loop_
_entity_poly.entity_id
_entity_poly.type
_entity_poly.pdbx_seq_one_letter_code
_entity_poly.pdbx_strand_id
1 'polypeptide(L)'
;LMQGDYMRLSYKEASSDLLDQQTAIRGYAILQIDSNQVGKIVRLQNALEPVNDNELVIKYKIVRHRIFLGAESFFFEEGQDTLYQKAVYGGLKVDGKGQSLLVGLYDENFHYIQSDK
;
A
#
# COMPACT_ATOMS: atom_id res chain seq x y z
N LEU A 1 22.74 0.76 17.15
CA LEU A 1 22.82 0.52 15.70
C LEU A 1 21.54 -0.21 15.30
N MET A 2 20.80 0.26 14.29
CA MET A 2 19.77 -0.56 13.66
C MET A 2 20.47 -1.33 12.54
N GLN A 3 20.64 -2.64 12.70
CA GLN A 3 21.16 -3.55 11.66
C GLN A 3 19.97 -4.28 11.04
N GLY A 4 19.87 -4.25 9.71
CA GLY A 4 18.78 -4.84 8.93
C GLY A 4 18.71 -4.21 7.54
N ASP A 5 18.15 -4.96 6.59
CA ASP A 5 17.89 -4.50 5.23
C ASP A 5 16.44 -3.96 5.12
N TYR A 6 16.16 -3.25 4.03
CA TYR A 6 14.81 -2.79 3.73
C TYR A 6 14.47 -2.92 2.25
N MET A 7 13.19 -3.16 1.98
CA MET A 7 12.61 -3.11 0.65
C MET A 7 11.72 -1.89 0.53
N ARG A 8 11.89 -1.15 -0.57
CA ARG A 8 10.96 -0.08 -0.96
C ARG A 8 9.89 -0.65 -1.87
N LEU A 9 8.64 -0.52 -1.45
CA LEU A 9 7.48 -0.98 -2.21
C LEU A 9 7.01 0.11 -3.16
N SER A 10 6.77 -0.27 -4.42
CA SER A 10 6.25 0.61 -5.46
C SER A 10 4.93 0.04 -5.97
N TYR A 11 3.84 0.38 -5.28
CA TYR A 11 2.51 -0.10 -5.66
C TYR A 11 2.12 0.41 -7.04
N LYS A 12 1.67 -0.50 -7.91
CA LYS A 12 1.15 -0.16 -9.24
C LYS A 12 0.04 0.89 -9.16
N GLU A 13 -0.85 0.75 -8.18
CA GLU A 13 -1.98 1.64 -7.96
C GLU A 13 -1.55 3.06 -7.59
N ALA A 14 -0.36 3.25 -7.03
CA ALA A 14 0.17 4.55 -6.65
C ALA A 14 0.79 5.33 -7.83
N SER A 15 0.26 5.11 -9.04
CA SER A 15 0.72 5.75 -10.27
C SER A 15 0.34 7.23 -10.32
N SER A 16 1.10 7.99 -11.12
CA SER A 16 0.83 9.39 -11.41
C SER A 16 -0.39 9.60 -12.30
N ASP A 17 -0.88 8.55 -12.96
CA ASP A 17 -1.95 8.64 -13.95
C ASP A 17 -3.31 8.98 -13.32
N LEU A 18 -3.42 8.76 -12.01
CA LEU A 18 -4.57 9.13 -11.19
C LEU A 18 -4.55 10.62 -10.77
N LEU A 19 -3.46 11.34 -11.04
CA LEU A 19 -3.26 12.72 -10.61
C LEU A 19 -3.68 13.69 -11.71
N ASP A 20 -4.50 14.66 -11.34
CA ASP A 20 -4.76 15.85 -12.15
C ASP A 20 -4.22 17.12 -11.47
N GLN A 21 -4.36 18.28 -12.13
CA GLN A 21 -3.89 19.56 -11.58
C GLN A 21 -4.66 20.00 -10.31
N GLN A 22 -5.82 19.42 -10.03
CA GLN A 22 -6.68 19.78 -8.90
C GLN A 22 -6.54 18.81 -7.73
N THR A 23 -5.77 17.72 -7.90
CA THR A 23 -5.61 16.69 -6.90
C THR A 23 -4.87 17.25 -5.70
N ALA A 24 -5.50 17.16 -4.53
CA ALA A 24 -4.92 17.64 -3.29
C ALA A 24 -3.64 16.87 -2.94
N ILE A 25 -2.65 17.55 -2.35
CA ILE A 25 -1.40 16.91 -1.90
C ILE A 25 -1.67 15.82 -0.87
N ARG A 26 -2.78 15.90 -0.14
CA ARG A 26 -3.24 14.89 0.83
C ARG A 26 -4.74 14.70 0.67
N GLY A 27 -5.18 13.46 0.87
CA GLY A 27 -6.58 13.10 0.83
C GLY A 27 -6.77 11.62 1.12
N TYR A 28 -7.80 11.07 0.52
CA TYR A 28 -8.20 9.68 0.65
C TYR A 28 -8.27 9.02 -0.72
N ALA A 29 -7.60 7.89 -0.85
CA ALA A 29 -7.71 6.99 -1.98
C ALA A 29 -8.78 5.97 -1.64
N ILE A 30 -9.72 5.77 -2.57
CA ILE A 30 -10.76 4.77 -2.45
C ILE A 30 -10.36 3.55 -3.24
N LEU A 31 -10.36 2.41 -2.58
CA LEU A 31 -9.97 1.13 -3.14
C LEU A 31 -11.19 0.24 -3.30
N GLN A 32 -11.38 -0.32 -4.49
CA GLN A 32 -12.25 -1.46 -4.69
C GLN A 32 -11.45 -2.73 -4.45
N ILE A 33 -12.01 -3.65 -3.67
CA ILE A 33 -11.35 -4.90 -3.29
C ILE A 33 -11.97 -6.05 -4.07
N ASP A 34 -11.13 -6.90 -4.68
CA ASP A 34 -11.59 -8.11 -5.37
C ASP A 34 -11.70 -9.33 -4.42
N SER A 35 -12.07 -10.49 -4.98
CA SER A 35 -12.21 -11.74 -4.21
C SER A 35 -10.90 -12.26 -3.60
N ASN A 36 -9.75 -11.81 -4.10
CA ASN A 36 -8.42 -12.15 -3.59
C ASN A 36 -7.90 -11.11 -2.59
N GLN A 37 -8.73 -10.15 -2.19
CA GLN A 37 -8.38 -9.02 -1.34
C GLN A 37 -7.36 -8.05 -1.98
N VAL A 38 -7.25 -8.05 -3.31
CA VAL A 38 -6.40 -7.08 -4.02
C VAL A 38 -7.16 -5.79 -4.20
N GLY A 39 -6.57 -4.69 -3.72
CA GLY A 39 -7.15 -3.36 -3.83
C GLY A 39 -6.69 -2.61 -5.07
N LYS A 40 -7.66 -2.05 -5.80
CA LYS A 40 -7.45 -1.15 -6.93
C LYS A 40 -7.94 0.24 -6.59
N ILE A 41 -7.14 1.28 -6.80
CA ILE A 41 -7.57 2.66 -6.57
C ILE A 41 -8.56 3.06 -7.67
N VAL A 42 -9.79 3.39 -7.29
CA VAL A 42 -10.86 3.78 -8.21
C VAL A 42 -11.10 5.28 -8.24
N ARG A 43 -10.78 6.00 -7.15
CA ARG A 43 -10.84 7.48 -7.10
C ARG A 43 -10.01 8.05 -5.96
N LEU A 44 -9.73 9.34 -6.06
CA LEU A 44 -9.17 10.17 -5.00
C LEU A 44 -10.23 11.17 -4.52
N GLN A 45 -10.33 11.40 -3.21
CA GLN A 45 -11.26 12.37 -2.63
C GLN A 45 -10.66 13.09 -1.42
N ASN A 46 -11.19 14.27 -1.10
CA ASN A 46 -10.66 15.12 -0.03
C ASN A 46 -11.25 14.78 1.36
N ALA A 47 -12.43 14.15 1.40
CA ALA A 47 -13.13 13.78 2.62
C ALA A 47 -13.15 12.26 2.83
N LEU A 48 -13.31 11.82 4.07
CA LEU A 48 -13.34 10.39 4.42
C LEU A 48 -14.59 9.69 3.85
N GLU A 49 -15.71 10.40 3.82
CA GLU A 49 -17.02 9.90 3.38
C GLU A 49 -17.51 10.72 2.17
N PRO A 50 -18.39 10.15 1.31
CA PRO A 50 -18.96 8.81 1.37
C PRO A 50 -18.04 7.71 0.82
N VAL A 51 -18.20 6.49 1.35
CA VAL A 51 -17.55 5.25 0.93
C VAL A 51 -18.64 4.19 0.83
N ASN A 52 -18.67 3.42 -0.26
CA ASN A 52 -19.64 2.34 -0.42
C ASN A 52 -19.25 1.11 0.42
N ASP A 53 -20.20 0.22 0.70
CA ASP A 53 -19.98 -0.96 1.56
C ASP A 53 -18.83 -1.89 1.08
N ASN A 54 -18.51 -1.86 -0.22
CA ASN A 54 -17.45 -2.68 -0.84
C ASN A 54 -16.15 -1.90 -1.13
N GLU A 55 -16.01 -0.71 -0.55
CA GLU A 55 -14.86 0.16 -0.75
C GLU A 55 -14.06 0.31 0.54
N LEU A 56 -12.73 0.34 0.40
CA LEU A 56 -11.82 0.72 1.48
C LEU A 56 -11.28 2.12 1.25
N VAL A 57 -11.07 2.84 2.34
CA VAL A 57 -10.54 4.20 2.31
C VAL A 57 -9.16 4.25 2.93
N ILE A 58 -8.16 4.72 2.19
CA ILE A 58 -6.78 4.85 2.68
C ILE A 58 -6.31 6.29 2.50
N LYS A 59 -5.68 6.87 3.52
CA LYS A 59 -5.04 8.17 3.42
C LYS A 59 -3.88 8.11 2.44
N TYR A 60 -3.80 9.11 1.56
CA TYR A 60 -2.63 9.29 0.72
C TYR A 60 -1.96 10.63 0.95
N LYS A 61 -0.70 10.71 0.53
CA LYS A 61 0.03 11.94 0.28
C LYS A 61 0.74 11.87 -1.07
N ILE A 62 0.84 12.98 -1.77
CA ILE A 62 1.62 13.09 -3.01
C ILE A 62 3.00 13.60 -2.66
N VAL A 63 4.03 12.88 -3.11
CA VAL A 63 5.43 13.30 -3.02
C VAL A 63 6.08 13.11 -4.37
N ARG A 64 6.63 14.17 -4.95
CA ARG A 64 7.27 14.15 -6.28
C ARG A 64 6.38 13.47 -7.35
N HIS A 65 5.12 13.88 -7.44
CA HIS A 65 4.12 13.34 -8.38
C HIS A 65 3.83 11.85 -8.24
N ARG A 66 4.06 11.26 -7.06
CA ARG A 66 3.68 9.89 -6.75
C ARG A 66 2.80 9.85 -5.51
N ILE A 67 1.83 8.95 -5.53
CA ILE A 67 0.95 8.68 -4.41
C ILE A 67 1.72 7.82 -3.40
N PHE A 68 1.58 8.13 -2.11
CA PHE A 68 2.07 7.35 -0.99
C PHE A 68 0.90 7.07 -0.07
N LEU A 69 0.64 5.80 0.19
CA LEU A 69 -0.40 5.25 1.05
C LEU A 69 0.05 5.08 2.51
N GLY A 70 1.36 5.26 2.78
CA GLY A 70 1.93 5.13 4.13
C GLY A 70 2.45 3.73 4.45
N ALA A 71 2.62 2.89 3.42
CA ALA A 71 3.01 1.49 3.53
C ALA A 71 4.12 1.13 2.52
N GLU A 72 5.02 2.07 2.19
CA GLU A 72 6.00 1.91 1.10
C GLU A 72 7.34 1.31 1.52
N SER A 73 7.50 0.85 2.76
CA SER A 73 8.78 0.32 3.25
C SER A 73 8.57 -0.86 4.20
N PHE A 74 9.32 -1.94 3.97
CA PHE A 74 9.34 -3.15 4.77
C PHE A 74 10.77 -3.43 5.23
N PHE A 75 10.97 -3.65 6.53
CA PHE A 75 12.27 -3.93 7.14
C PHE A 75 12.40 -5.41 7.44
N PHE A 76 13.57 -5.99 7.21
CA PHE A 76 13.86 -7.39 7.47
C PHE A 76 15.32 -7.58 7.89
N GLU A 77 15.63 -8.76 8.43
CA GLU A 77 17.00 -9.08 8.85
C GLU A 77 17.95 -9.18 7.64
N GLU A 78 19.21 -8.83 7.84
CA GLU A 78 20.25 -8.95 6.82
C GLU A 78 20.31 -10.39 6.24
N GLY A 79 20.44 -10.49 4.92
CA GLY A 79 20.53 -11.77 4.20
C GLY A 79 19.18 -12.44 3.88
N GLN A 80 18.05 -11.76 4.13
CA GLN A 80 16.71 -12.22 3.72
C GLN A 80 16.24 -11.61 2.40
N ASP A 81 17.11 -10.91 1.66
CA ASP A 81 16.78 -10.25 0.40
C ASP A 81 16.18 -11.21 -0.63
N THR A 82 16.75 -12.40 -0.81
CA THR A 82 16.30 -13.38 -1.80
C THR A 82 14.90 -13.92 -1.47
N LEU A 83 14.54 -13.97 -0.18
CA LEU A 83 13.21 -14.37 0.26
C LEU A 83 12.18 -13.29 -0.09
N TYR A 84 12.43 -12.04 0.32
CA TYR A 84 11.47 -10.95 0.14
C TYR A 84 11.41 -10.42 -1.29
N GLN A 85 12.43 -10.63 -2.13
CA GLN A 85 12.38 -10.33 -3.58
C GLN A 85 11.22 -11.03 -4.31
N LYS A 86 10.67 -12.12 -3.74
CA LYS A 86 9.49 -12.81 -4.28
C LYS A 86 8.18 -12.05 -4.06
N ALA A 87 8.19 -10.95 -3.28
CA ALA A 87 7.00 -10.19 -2.96
C ALA A 87 6.41 -9.51 -4.20
N VAL A 88 5.14 -9.80 -4.46
CA VAL A 88 4.33 -9.16 -5.50
C VAL A 88 3.29 -8.22 -4.88
N TYR A 89 2.79 -8.56 -3.68
CA TYR A 89 1.79 -7.76 -2.97
C TYR A 89 2.26 -7.34 -1.58
N GLY A 90 1.86 -6.14 -1.17
CA GLY A 90 1.95 -5.70 0.22
C GLY A 90 0.58 -5.80 0.88
N GLY A 91 0.48 -6.48 2.02
CA GLY A 91 -0.75 -6.55 2.80
C GLY A 91 -0.87 -5.34 3.72
N LEU A 92 -1.94 -4.58 3.56
CA LEU A 92 -2.22 -3.40 4.36
C LEU A 92 -3.39 -3.67 5.30
N LYS A 93 -3.24 -3.30 6.56
CA LYS A 93 -4.35 -3.16 7.50
C LYS A 93 -4.75 -1.70 7.57
N VAL A 94 -6.04 -1.43 7.49
CA VAL A 94 -6.58 -0.07 7.44
C VAL A 94 -7.58 0.13 8.59
N ASP A 95 -7.50 1.26 9.27
CA ASP A 95 -8.46 1.63 10.31
C ASP A 95 -9.66 2.45 9.76
N GLY A 96 -10.66 2.69 10.60
CA GLY A 96 -11.84 3.49 10.22
C GLY A 96 -11.54 4.97 9.89
N LYS A 97 -10.29 5.44 10.06
CA LYS A 97 -9.84 6.79 9.71
C LYS A 97 -8.96 6.79 8.45
N GLY A 98 -8.83 5.64 7.79
CA GLY A 98 -7.99 5.42 6.61
C GLY A 98 -6.49 5.42 6.89
N GLN A 99 -6.06 5.26 8.14
CA GLN A 99 -4.65 5.03 8.44
C GLN A 99 -4.29 3.60 8.01
N SER A 100 -3.23 3.45 7.24
CA SER A 100 -2.74 2.15 6.80
C SER A 100 -1.48 1.73 7.55
N LEU A 101 -1.33 0.43 7.74
CA LEU A 101 -0.13 -0.20 8.25
C LEU A 101 0.22 -1.38 7.35
N LEU A 102 1.47 -1.44 6.89
CA LEU A 102 1.98 -2.63 6.21
C LEU A 102 2.14 -3.76 7.22
N VAL A 103 1.41 -4.86 7.03
CA VAL A 103 1.41 -6.02 7.93
C VAL A 103 2.11 -7.24 7.35
N GLY A 104 2.44 -7.22 6.05
CA GLY A 104 3.05 -8.37 5.41
C GLY A 104 3.37 -8.18 3.94
N LEU A 105 4.18 -9.11 3.41
CA LEU A 105 4.45 -9.25 2.00
C LEU A 105 3.92 -10.61 1.52
N TYR A 106 3.46 -10.66 0.28
CA TYR A 106 2.85 -11.86 -0.30
C TYR A 106 3.40 -12.12 -1.70
N ASP A 107 3.54 -13.40 -2.05
CA ASP A 107 4.00 -13.83 -3.37
C ASP A 107 2.88 -13.69 -4.43
N GLU A 108 3.17 -14.07 -5.68
CA GLU A 108 2.21 -14.03 -6.79
C GLU A 108 0.94 -14.87 -6.56
N ASN A 109 1.01 -15.87 -5.68
CA ASN A 109 -0.07 -16.79 -5.35
C ASN A 109 -0.81 -16.37 -4.06
N PHE A 110 -0.54 -15.16 -3.54
CA PHE A 110 -1.10 -14.63 -2.30
C PHE A 110 -0.66 -15.38 -1.04
N HIS A 111 0.45 -16.11 -1.07
CA HIS A 111 1.02 -16.70 0.14
C HIS A 111 1.84 -15.68 0.90
N TYR A 112 1.63 -15.65 2.22
CA TYR A 112 2.40 -14.80 3.12
C TYR A 112 3.88 -15.19 3.10
N ILE A 113 4.75 -14.21 2.86
CA ILE A 113 6.20 -14.37 2.90
C ILE A 113 6.65 -14.07 4.33
N GLN A 114 7.11 -15.13 5.00
CA GLN A 114 7.72 -15.04 6.33
C GLN A 114 9.07 -15.72 6.30
N SER A 115 10.01 -15.23 7.10
CA SER A 115 11.23 -15.98 7.39
C SER A 115 10.94 -17.13 8.35
N ASP A 116 11.56 -18.29 8.10
CA ASP A 116 11.48 -19.49 8.96
C ASP A 116 12.24 -19.36 10.31
N LYS A 117 12.67 -18.15 10.67
CA LYS A 117 13.44 -17.89 11.89
C LYS A 117 12.56 -17.65 13.10
#